data_AF-A0A5S9MJ67-F1
#
_entry.id   AF-A0A5S9MJ67-F1
#
_cell.length_a   1.000
_cell.length_b   1.000
_cell.length_c   1.000
_cell.angle_alpha   90.00
_cell.angle_beta   90.00
_cell.angle_gamma   90.00
#
_symmetry.space_group_name_H-M   'P 1'
#
loop_
_entity.id
_entity.type
_entity.pdbx_description
1 polymer ?
#
loop_
_entity_poly.entity_id
_entity_poly.type
_entity_poly.pdbx_seq_one_letter_code
_entity_poly.pdbx_strand_id
1 'polypeptide(L)'
;MNITLKYVTVMPAALLFIVTTNPSEFASSLSRIGVSYRISYAVAIALRYIPDIQRDFRTIAISQQARGIDLSKNEKLGKRIKNALSIVMPLIFSSLERIETISNAMELRGFGKHKKRTWFTAKDFQKADYVALIFVGVVLIVSLVITFVRGTRFYNPFL
;
A
#
# COMPACT_ATOMS: atom_id res chain seq x y z
N MET A 1 -27.26 10.43 -8.18
CA MET A 1 -26.21 11.38 -8.64
C MET A 1 -25.12 11.63 -7.60
N ASN A 2 -25.44 11.91 -6.33
CA ASN A 2 -24.43 12.21 -5.29
C ASN A 2 -23.43 11.08 -4.99
N ILE A 3 -23.87 9.82 -4.97
CA ILE A 3 -22.98 8.68 -4.73
C ILE A 3 -21.97 8.54 -5.88
N THR A 4 -22.43 8.68 -7.12
CA THR A 4 -21.57 8.65 -8.32
C THR A 4 -20.53 9.78 -8.28
N LEU A 5 -20.94 11.01 -7.94
CA LEU A 5 -20.03 12.16 -7.83
C LEU A 5 -18.97 11.98 -6.73
N LYS A 6 -19.35 11.38 -5.59
CA LYS A 6 -18.41 11.03 -4.52
C LYS A 6 -17.35 10.01 -5.00
N TYR A 7 -17.76 8.98 -5.74
CA TYR A 7 -16.79 8.00 -6.25
C TYR A 7 -15.89 8.58 -7.34
N VAL A 8 -16.43 9.42 -8.23
CA VAL A 8 -15.66 10.09 -9.29
C VAL A 8 -14.61 11.05 -8.73
N THR A 9 -14.85 11.66 -7.56
CA THR A 9 -13.88 12.57 -6.92
C THR A 9 -12.83 11.81 -6.09
N VAL A 10 -13.22 10.76 -5.37
CA VAL A 10 -12.31 10.03 -4.48
C VAL A 10 -11.41 9.05 -5.23
N MET A 11 -11.91 8.36 -6.27
CA MET A 11 -11.12 7.35 -6.99
C MET A 11 -9.85 7.93 -7.64
N PRO A 12 -9.90 9.03 -8.42
CA PRO A 12 -8.70 9.59 -9.04
C PRO A 12 -7.67 10.06 -8.02
N ALA A 13 -8.10 10.65 -6.90
CA ALA A 13 -7.20 11.05 -5.83
C ALA A 13 -6.46 9.85 -5.22
N ALA A 14 -7.18 8.75 -4.95
CA ALA A 14 -6.58 7.52 -4.45
C ALA A 14 -5.63 6.87 -5.47
N LEU A 15 -5.99 6.86 -6.75
CA LEU A 15 -5.14 6.33 -7.83
C LEU A 15 -3.87 7.15 -8.01
N LEU A 16 -3.97 8.49 -8.02
CA LEU A 16 -2.81 9.37 -8.06
C LEU A 16 -1.88 9.05 -6.89
N PHE A 17 -2.40 8.98 -5.67
CA PHE A 17 -1.60 8.62 -4.49
C PHE A 17 -0.87 7.28 -4.66
N ILE A 18 -1.55 6.24 -5.16
CA ILE A 18 -0.96 4.91 -5.35
C ILE A 18 0.13 4.92 -6.42
N VAL A 19 -0.06 5.64 -7.53
CA VAL A 19 0.84 5.61 -8.68
C VAL A 19 2.04 6.56 -8.51
N THR A 20 1.85 7.70 -7.84
CA THR A 20 2.91 8.71 -7.73
C THR A 20 3.78 8.57 -6.48
N THR A 21 3.33 7.82 -5.47
CA THR A 21 4.04 7.74 -4.18
C THR A 21 4.96 6.54 -4.12
N ASN A 22 6.26 6.77 -3.92
CA ASN A 22 7.21 5.68 -3.69
C ASN A 22 7.00 5.08 -2.28
N PRO A 23 6.97 3.74 -2.12
CA PRO A 23 6.87 3.09 -0.81
C PRO A 23 7.90 3.57 0.24
N SER A 24 9.10 3.93 -0.21
CA SER A 24 10.18 4.41 0.66
C SER A 24 9.92 5.84 1.16
N GLU A 25 9.37 6.70 0.31
CA GLU A 25 8.96 8.06 0.68
C GLU A 25 7.79 7.99 1.66
N PHE A 26 6.81 7.13 1.40
CA PHE A 26 5.67 6.91 2.28
C PHE A 26 6.11 6.46 3.68
N ALA A 27 7.02 5.48 3.76
CA ALA A 27 7.60 5.05 5.04
C ALA A 27 8.34 6.18 5.78
N SER A 28 9.10 7.01 5.07
CA SER A 28 9.78 8.16 5.69
C SER A 28 8.78 9.17 6.28
N SER A 29 7.66 9.40 5.58
CA SER A 29 6.58 10.28 6.04
C SER A 29 5.90 9.74 7.29
N LEU A 30 5.67 8.43 7.38
CA LEU A 30 5.10 7.76 8.55
C LEU A 30 6.00 7.92 9.78
N SER A 31 7.32 7.77 9.60
CA SER A 31 8.30 8.01 10.68
C SER A 31 8.34 9.47 11.12
N ARG A 32 8.05 10.42 10.22
CA ARG A 32 8.01 11.87 10.53
C ARG A 32 6.76 12.26 11.33
N ILE A 33 5.64 11.55 11.13
CA ILE A 33 4.38 11.74 11.86
C ILE A 33 4.44 11.16 13.30
N GLY A 34 5.53 10.49 13.67
CA GLY A 34 5.76 9.99 15.03
C GLY A 34 5.61 8.48 15.18
N VAL A 35 5.35 7.75 14.10
CA VAL A 35 5.37 6.29 14.11
C VAL A 35 6.82 5.80 14.27
N SER A 36 7.01 4.72 15.03
CA SER A 36 8.32 4.10 15.19
C SER A 36 8.95 3.78 13.83
N TYR A 37 10.24 4.07 13.66
CA TYR A 37 10.95 3.77 12.41
C TYR A 37 10.91 2.27 12.07
N ARG A 38 10.76 1.39 13.08
CA ARG A 38 10.65 -0.06 12.87
C ARG A 38 9.38 -0.42 12.11
N ILE A 39 8.25 0.16 12.51
CA ILE A 39 6.95 -0.03 11.85
C ILE A 39 6.98 0.60 10.46
N SER A 40 7.49 1.83 10.37
CA SER A 40 7.62 2.53 9.09
C SER A 40 8.44 1.75 8.07
N TYR A 41 9.57 1.17 8.52
CA TYR A 41 10.42 0.35 7.68
C TYR A 41 9.78 -0.99 7.30
N ALA A 42 9.03 -1.63 8.21
CA ALA A 42 8.28 -2.84 7.91
C ALA A 42 7.23 -2.62 6.81
N VAL A 43 6.52 -1.48 6.85
CA VAL A 43 5.58 -1.09 5.77
C VAL A 43 6.31 -0.90 4.44
N ALA A 44 7.47 -0.22 4.45
CA ALA A 44 8.27 -0.01 3.24
C ALA A 44 8.69 -1.33 2.59
N ILE A 45 9.18 -2.26 3.41
CA ILE A 45 9.59 -3.59 2.99
C ILE A 45 8.41 -4.38 2.44
N ALA A 46 7.27 -4.39 3.14
CA ALA A 46 6.08 -5.11 2.71
C ALA A 46 5.60 -4.64 1.32
N LEU A 47 5.51 -3.33 1.12
CA LEU A 47 5.13 -2.73 -0.16
C LEU A 47 6.13 -3.08 -1.27
N ARG A 48 7.43 -3.07 -0.98
CA ARG A 48 8.48 -3.44 -1.94
C ARG A 48 8.46 -4.93 -2.28
N TYR A 49 7.99 -5.80 -1.38
CA TYR A 49 7.91 -7.24 -1.64
C TYR A 49 6.68 -7.70 -2.42
N ILE A 50 5.63 -6.89 -2.52
CA ILE A 50 4.44 -7.28 -3.31
C ILE A 50 4.83 -7.65 -4.76
N PRO A 51 5.62 -6.84 -5.51
CA PRO A 51 6.05 -7.21 -6.86
C PRO A 51 6.97 -8.44 -6.91
N ASP A 52 7.77 -8.70 -5.88
CA ASP A 52 8.61 -9.91 -5.79
C ASP A 52 7.74 -11.15 -5.59
N ILE A 53 6.81 -11.12 -4.62
CA ILE A 53 5.85 -12.21 -4.36
C ILE A 53 5.00 -12.51 -5.59
N GLN A 54 4.57 -11.49 -6.34
CA GLN A 54 3.83 -11.68 -7.59
C GLN A 54 4.66 -12.39 -8.66
N ARG A 55 5.97 -12.09 -8.75
CA ARG A 55 6.88 -12.78 -9.67
C ARG A 55 7.10 -14.22 -9.24
N ASP A 56 7.38 -14.45 -7.95
CA ASP A 56 7.57 -15.79 -7.39
C ASP A 56 6.30 -16.64 -7.59
N PHE A 57 5.12 -16.09 -7.32
CA PHE A 57 3.84 -16.73 -7.59
C PHE A 57 3.70 -17.14 -9.06
N ARG A 58 4.00 -16.25 -10.02
CA ARG A 58 3.90 -16.56 -11.45
C ARG A 58 4.87 -17.67 -11.85
N THR A 59 6.11 -17.59 -11.39
CA THR A 59 7.14 -18.61 -11.67
C THR A 59 6.72 -19.98 -11.14
N ILE A 60 6.26 -20.04 -9.88
CA ILE A 60 5.78 -21.27 -9.27
C ILE A 60 4.54 -21.79 -10.02
N ALA A 61 3.58 -20.92 -10.34
CA ALA A 61 2.38 -21.29 -11.06
C ALA A 61 2.69 -21.92 -12.44
N ILE A 62 3.60 -21.31 -13.21
CA ILE A 62 4.04 -21.84 -14.50
C ILE A 62 4.75 -23.19 -14.32
N SER A 63 5.61 -23.33 -13.29
CA SER A 63 6.27 -24.60 -12.99
C SER A 63 5.28 -25.70 -12.60
N GLN A 64 4.23 -25.39 -11.85
CA GLN A 64 3.20 -26.36 -11.47
C GLN A 64 2.33 -26.74 -12.68
N GLN A 65 2.01 -25.78 -13.55
CA GLN A 65 1.31 -26.05 -14.81
C GLN A 65 2.11 -26.98 -15.73
N ALA A 66 3.43 -26.78 -15.83
CA ALA A 66 4.32 -27.69 -16.57
C ALA A 66 4.35 -29.12 -15.99
N ARG A 67 4.07 -29.28 -14.69
CA ARG A 67 3.91 -30.58 -14.02
C ARG A 67 2.50 -31.16 -14.16
N GLY A 68 1.64 -30.57 -14.99
CA GLY A 68 0.28 -31.05 -15.25
C GLY A 68 -0.76 -30.60 -14.23
N ILE A 69 -0.44 -29.65 -13.34
CA ILE A 69 -1.41 -29.07 -12.40
C ILE A 69 -2.24 -28.03 -13.13
N ASP A 70 -3.44 -28.44 -13.57
CA ASP A 70 -4.39 -27.52 -14.18
C ASP A 70 -5.13 -26.69 -13.13
N LEU A 71 -5.16 -25.37 -13.33
CA LEU A 71 -5.82 -24.38 -12.47
C LEU A 71 -7.03 -23.75 -13.18
N SER A 72 -7.29 -24.20 -14.41
CA SER A 72 -8.34 -23.69 -15.28
C SER A 72 -9.73 -23.93 -14.70
N LYS A 73 -10.70 -23.13 -15.18
CA LYS A 73 -12.10 -23.18 -14.71
C LYS A 73 -12.81 -24.50 -15.03
N ASN A 74 -12.23 -25.34 -15.88
CA ASN A 74 -12.77 -26.65 -16.24
C ASN A 74 -12.61 -27.72 -15.14
N GLU A 75 -11.83 -27.44 -14.09
CA GLU A 75 -11.64 -28.37 -12.98
C GLU A 75 -12.66 -28.22 -11.84
N LYS A 76 -12.98 -29.35 -11.19
CA LYS A 76 -13.89 -29.37 -10.04
C LYS A 76 -13.34 -28.48 -8.92
N LEU A 77 -14.19 -27.70 -8.25
CA LEU A 77 -13.80 -26.74 -7.19
C LEU A 77 -12.87 -27.36 -6.13
N GLY A 78 -13.15 -28.58 -5.66
CA GLY A 78 -12.30 -29.27 -4.67
C GLY A 78 -10.89 -29.59 -5.20
N LYS A 79 -10.77 -30.03 -6.45
CA LYS A 79 -9.48 -30.31 -7.09
C LYS A 79 -8.71 -29.01 -7.35
N ARG A 80 -9.41 -27.93 -7.68
CA ARG A 80 -8.83 -26.59 -7.85
C ARG A 80 -8.23 -26.03 -6.56
N ILE A 81 -8.89 -26.22 -5.41
CA ILE A 81 -8.35 -25.84 -4.10
C ILE A 81 -7.08 -26.64 -3.79
N LYS A 82 -7.13 -27.97 -4.01
CA LYS A 82 -5.95 -28.82 -3.81
C LYS A 82 -4.77 -28.40 -4.70
N ASN A 83 -5.05 -28.07 -5.96
CA ASN A 83 -4.05 -27.60 -6.93
C ASN A 83 -3.49 -26.22 -6.54
N ALA A 84 -4.30 -25.33 -5.96
CA ALA A 84 -3.82 -24.05 -5.45
C ALA A 84 -2.84 -24.22 -4.28
N LEU A 85 -3.04 -25.21 -3.41
CA LEU A 85 -2.10 -25.52 -2.33
C LEU A 85 -0.69 -25.88 -2.85
N SER A 86 -0.59 -26.50 -4.03
CA SER A 86 0.69 -26.80 -4.68
C SER A 86 1.49 -25.56 -5.10
N ILE A 87 0.85 -24.38 -5.17
CA ILE A 87 1.53 -23.08 -5.38
C ILE A 87 1.76 -22.36 -4.07
N VAL A 88 0.74 -22.33 -3.20
CA VAL A 88 0.79 -21.60 -1.93
C VAL A 88 1.88 -22.14 -1.02
N MET A 89 2.04 -23.47 -0.92
CA MET A 89 3.05 -24.06 -0.03
C MET A 89 4.48 -23.66 -0.42
N PRO A 90 4.95 -23.83 -1.68
CA PRO A 90 6.25 -23.34 -2.10
C PRO A 90 6.44 -21.83 -1.93
N LEU A 91 5.39 -21.04 -2.19
CA LEU A 91 5.44 -19.58 -2.04
C LEU A 91 5.66 -19.18 -0.57
N ILE A 92 5.02 -19.88 0.37
CA ILE A 92 5.21 -19.66 1.82
C ILE A 92 6.66 -19.99 2.20
N PHE A 93 7.18 -21.16 1.81
CA PHE A 93 8.55 -21.55 2.15
C PHE A 93 9.58 -20.57 1.57
N SER A 94 9.43 -20.18 0.30
CA SER A 94 10.29 -19.17 -0.32
C SER A 94 10.21 -17.81 0.39
N SER A 95 9.01 -17.42 0.84
CA SER A 95 8.83 -16.18 1.61
C SER A 95 9.49 -16.25 2.99
N LEU A 96 9.43 -17.40 3.68
CA LEU A 96 10.07 -17.60 4.98
C LEU A 96 11.59 -17.55 4.88
N GLU A 97 12.17 -18.25 3.91
CA GLU A 97 13.62 -18.22 3.65
C GLU A 97 14.07 -16.79 3.34
N ARG A 98 13.31 -16.08 2.51
CA ARG A 98 13.55 -14.67 2.22
C ARG A 98 13.52 -13.84 3.50
N ILE A 99 12.50 -13.97 4.36
CA ILE A 99 12.40 -13.24 5.63
C ILE A 99 13.64 -13.48 6.51
N GLU A 100 14.10 -14.73 6.61
CA GLU A 100 15.30 -15.08 7.37
C GLU A 100 16.54 -14.37 6.83
N THR A 101 16.77 -14.41 5.51
CA THR A 101 17.91 -13.72 4.89
C THR A 101 17.88 -12.20 5.12
N ILE A 102 16.69 -11.59 5.06
CA ILE A 102 16.53 -10.14 5.28
C ILE A 102 16.74 -9.79 6.74
N SER A 103 16.18 -10.57 7.66
CA SER A 103 16.32 -10.36 9.10
C SER A 103 17.77 -10.44 9.52
N ASN A 104 18.48 -11.49 9.07
CA ASN A 104 19.91 -11.66 9.34
C ASN A 104 20.72 -10.49 8.75
N ALA A 105 20.43 -10.08 7.52
CA ALA A 105 21.08 -8.91 6.91
C ALA A 105 20.78 -7.60 7.64
N MET A 106 19.58 -7.46 8.22
CA MET A 106 19.19 -6.30 9.03
C MET A 106 19.96 -6.27 10.35
N GLU A 107 20.09 -7.41 11.02
CA GLU A 107 20.86 -7.54 12.26
C GLU A 107 22.34 -7.23 12.04
N LEU A 108 22.95 -7.79 10.99
CA LEU A 108 24.33 -7.50 10.61
C LEU A 108 24.58 -6.01 10.30
N ARG A 109 23.56 -5.31 9.79
CA ARG A 109 23.60 -3.85 9.54
C ARG A 109 23.26 -3.01 10.79
N GLY A 110 23.09 -3.64 11.96
CA GLY A 110 22.78 -2.95 13.21
C GLY A 110 21.38 -2.33 13.24
N PHE A 111 20.43 -2.87 12.45
CA PHE A 111 19.04 -2.43 12.52
C PHE A 111 18.50 -2.64 13.93
N GLY A 112 17.82 -1.65 14.50
CA GLY A 112 17.27 -1.76 15.86
C GLY A 112 18.18 -1.20 16.96
N LYS A 113 19.48 -0.98 16.70
CA LYS A 113 20.48 -0.56 17.71
C LYS A 113 20.22 0.83 18.31
N HIS A 114 19.67 1.74 17.52
CA HIS A 114 19.41 3.12 17.94
C HIS A 114 17.90 3.41 18.04
N LYS A 115 17.54 4.37 18.91
CA LYS A 115 16.15 4.83 19.07
C LYS A 115 15.64 5.63 17.87
N LYS A 116 16.54 6.32 17.16
CA LYS A 116 16.25 7.14 15.98
C LYS A 116 17.06 6.65 14.78
N ARG A 117 16.49 6.82 13.59
CA ARG A 117 17.09 6.45 12.30
C ARG A 117 17.03 7.66 11.36
N THR A 118 18.08 7.88 10.57
CA THR A 118 18.08 8.85 9.48
C THR A 118 17.50 8.23 8.20
N TRP A 119 16.79 9.03 7.42
CA TRP A 119 16.10 8.58 6.20
C TRP A 119 16.72 9.28 4.99
N PHE A 120 17.29 8.49 4.08
CA PHE A 120 17.87 9.02 2.84
C PHE A 120 16.79 9.54 1.88
N THR A 121 15.63 8.89 1.85
CA THR A 121 14.50 9.20 0.96
C THR A 121 13.51 10.19 1.58
N ALA A 122 13.86 10.82 2.71
CA ALA A 122 13.00 11.85 3.29
C ALA A 122 12.98 13.08 2.39
N LYS A 123 11.78 13.50 1.99
CA LYS A 123 11.57 14.71 1.20
C LYS A 123 11.19 15.87 2.11
N ASP A 124 11.87 16.99 1.92
CA ASP A 124 11.53 18.24 2.61
C ASP A 124 10.31 18.88 1.96
N PHE A 125 9.49 19.52 2.80
CA PHE A 125 8.31 20.26 2.34
C PHE A 125 8.78 21.45 1.49
N GLN A 126 8.32 21.48 0.24
CA GLN A 126 8.56 22.61 -0.64
C GLN A 126 7.51 23.69 -0.40
N LYS A 127 7.81 24.93 -0.83
CA LYS A 127 6.85 26.06 -0.71
C LYS A 127 5.49 25.74 -1.37
N ALA A 128 5.51 24.97 -2.46
CA ALA A 128 4.30 24.51 -3.14
C ALA A 128 3.43 23.60 -2.25
N ASP A 129 4.05 22.74 -1.43
CA ASP A 129 3.34 21.83 -0.53
C ASP A 129 2.61 22.60 0.57
N TYR A 130 3.21 23.68 1.09
CA TYR A 130 2.56 24.58 2.04
C TYR A 130 1.37 25.30 1.43
N VAL A 131 1.50 25.82 0.20
CA VAL A 131 0.38 26.48 -0.51
C VAL A 131 -0.76 25.49 -0.76
N ALA A 132 -0.45 24.27 -1.21
CA ALA A 132 -1.44 23.22 -1.42
C ALA A 132 -2.16 22.82 -0.12
N LEU A 133 -1.42 22.67 0.99
CA LEU A 133 -1.99 22.37 2.31
C LEU A 133 -2.94 23.47 2.80
N ILE A 134 -2.54 24.73 2.65
CA ILE A 134 -3.39 25.88 3.03
C ILE A 134 -4.66 25.89 2.17
N PHE A 135 -4.52 25.73 0.85
CA PHE A 135 -5.66 25.71 -0.06
C PHE A 135 -6.66 24.60 0.30
N VAL A 136 -6.18 23.37 0.52
CA VAL A 136 -7.03 22.24 0.95
C VAL A 136 -7.66 22.50 2.31
N GLY A 137 -6.91 23.06 3.26
CA GLY A 137 -7.42 23.44 4.58
C GLY A 137 -8.55 24.46 4.51
N VAL A 138 -8.41 25.50 3.68
CA VAL A 138 -9.45 26.51 3.45
C VAL A 138 -10.69 25.89 2.84
N VAL A 139 -10.54 25.06 1.80
CA VAL A 139 -11.68 24.36 1.16
C VAL A 139 -12.41 23.47 2.16
N LEU A 140 -11.68 22.76 3.03
CA LEU A 140 -12.26 21.90 4.07
C LEU A 140 -13.04 22.74 5.10
N ILE A 141 -12.46 23.84 5.59
CA ILE A 141 -13.13 24.74 6.55
C ILE A 141 -14.40 25.34 5.94
N VAL A 142 -14.33 25.86 4.71
CA VAL A 142 -15.49 26.40 4.00
C VAL A 142 -16.58 25.33 3.84
N SER A 143 -16.20 24.11 3.45
CA SER A 143 -17.14 22.98 3.35
C SER A 143 -17.79 22.63 4.69
N LEU A 144 -17.03 22.66 5.79
CA LEU A 144 -17.57 22.41 7.13
C LEU A 144 -18.53 23.53 7.57
N VAL A 145 -18.16 24.79 7.39
CA VAL A 145 -19.00 25.95 7.75
C VAL A 145 -20.33 25.90 7.00
N ILE A 146 -20.30 25.64 5.68
CA ILE A 146 -21.52 25.49 4.88
C ILE A 146 -22.38 24.34 5.41
N THR A 147 -21.75 23.21 5.79
CA THR A 147 -22.47 22.03 6.32
C THR A 147 -23.11 22.33 7.68
N PHE A 148 -22.41 23.02 8.59
CA PHE A 148 -22.92 23.37 9.92
C PHE A 148 -24.03 24.43 9.86
N VAL A 149 -23.91 25.43 8.97
CA VAL A 149 -24.91 26.50 8.83
C VAL A 149 -26.19 26.01 8.16
N ARG A 150 -26.12 25.08 7.21
CA ARG A 150 -27.31 24.55 6.50
C ARG A 150 -28.01 23.39 7.21
N GLY A 151 -27.44 22.83 8.29
CA GLY A 151 -28.00 21.70 9.05
C GLY A 151 -28.24 20.41 8.23
N THR A 152 -27.88 20.42 6.95
CA THR A 152 -28.11 19.36 5.99
C THR A 152 -26.78 19.06 5.30
N ARG A 153 -26.40 17.79 5.32
CA ARG A 153 -25.13 17.28 4.77
C ARG A 153 -25.08 17.31 3.23
N PHE A 154 -26.06 17.95 2.59
CA PHE A 154 -26.32 17.84 1.15
C PHE A 154 -26.54 19.24 0.55
N TYR A 155 -25.57 19.70 -0.24
CA TYR A 155 -25.78 20.79 -1.17
C TYR A 155 -26.67 20.27 -2.30
N ASN A 156 -27.89 20.79 -2.43
CA ASN A 156 -28.79 20.54 -3.56
C ASN A 156 -28.66 21.74 -4.52
N PRO A 157 -27.91 21.63 -5.65
CA PRO A 157 -27.78 22.70 -6.62
C PRO A 157 -28.94 22.77 -7.63
N PHE A 158 -30.02 21.99 -7.45
CA PHE A 158 -31.17 21.91 -8.37
C PHE A 158 -32.51 22.16 -7.66
N LEU A 159 -32.58 23.23 -6.87
CA LEU A 159 -33.81 24.03 -6.81
C LEU A 159 -33.60 25.26 -7.69
#